data_AF-A0A261BGI7-F1
#
_entry.id   AF-A0A261BGI7-F1
#
_cell.length_a   1.000
_cell.length_b   1.000
_cell.length_c   1.000
_cell.angle_alpha   90.00
_cell.angle_beta   90.00
_cell.angle_gamma   90.00
#
_symmetry.space_group_name_H-M   'P 1'
#
loop_
_entity.id
_entity.type
_entity.pdbx_description
1 polymer ?
#
loop_
_entity_poly.entity_id
_entity_poly.type
_entity_poly.pdbx_seq_one_letter_code
_entity_poly.pdbx_strand_id
1 'polypeptide(L)'
;MVAFGDQVVQAIEGVLINGNGQNPNQPHDEYQYQDPASRFYRNSHGLVLTDFNRDIYYRNQPLITPWNRRIRRNAPDNLQTLLDHSTAFARIINGVSLQSGLLGGTHKIEVAVEELLNFGSIKMPEIVGFKADKLSALTSALTDFKKVKTGNKVEEQEKMFVELKKIMEESEGAKSLEISDAQYFTDVGNFVKNFVQNPAKMSKYQEIVQLISGSLRGLKEIQENPKDSTDHWPQISQLFGRLNDLETYNSLITTFNTDLKSLVHLESFPDVLKPYRAVIRLIEARTGLKTSGTEDLQGNIRHFIDLLKVSNSSNGEFSMIYRLIHSRANSVQMNREVTNGFLNGVTDFDRLLKDLQDPSFAKMVGEKKVKKLLDGLKPVLSIQSKIDELNGKFGLFSKDSFLSTSEVQMLQVGIQGMSITDKDVEAVLNAINIPDDIDSKIYKAAKDVIEAAEIFTKMVESVRKWAEHLVGKELGEAFKAFDKELNFKDRKNVDQSKAEIPAVMENLKDKDSIKKFQDALTATQSLLNGYT
;
A
#
# COMPACT_ATOMS: atom_id res chain seq x y z
N MET A 1 -44.01 -14.53 -18.81
CA MET A 1 -43.92 -15.82 -18.07
C MET A 1 -43.15 -16.90 -18.80
N VAL A 2 -43.36 -17.16 -20.11
CA VAL A 2 -42.44 -18.06 -20.86
C VAL A 2 -41.01 -17.50 -20.82
N ALA A 3 -40.82 -16.21 -21.14
CA ALA A 3 -39.54 -15.53 -20.99
C ALA A 3 -39.00 -15.47 -19.54
N PHE A 4 -39.88 -15.43 -18.53
CA PHE A 4 -39.51 -15.43 -17.11
C PHE A 4 -39.07 -16.83 -16.67
N GLY A 5 -39.83 -17.87 -17.06
CA GLY A 5 -39.47 -19.27 -16.86
C GLY A 5 -38.19 -19.66 -17.60
N ASP A 6 -37.96 -19.12 -18.80
CA ASP A 6 -36.74 -19.35 -19.57
C ASP A 6 -35.52 -18.67 -18.92
N GLN A 7 -35.66 -17.44 -18.40
CA GLN A 7 -34.61 -16.76 -17.63
C GLN A 7 -34.32 -17.47 -16.29
N VAL A 8 -35.37 -17.96 -15.62
CA VAL A 8 -35.29 -18.75 -14.38
C VAL A 8 -34.55 -20.06 -14.65
N VAL A 9 -34.93 -20.78 -15.71
CA VAL A 9 -34.29 -22.04 -16.12
C VAL A 9 -32.83 -21.80 -16.52
N GLN A 10 -32.51 -20.73 -17.26
CA GLN A 10 -31.12 -20.40 -17.63
C GLN A 10 -30.25 -20.04 -16.41
N ALA A 11 -30.78 -19.27 -15.45
CA ALA A 11 -30.06 -18.95 -14.21
C ALA A 11 -29.84 -20.18 -13.33
N ILE A 12 -30.84 -21.06 -13.25
CA ILE A 12 -30.79 -22.32 -12.49
C ILE A 12 -29.86 -23.35 -13.17
N GLU A 13 -29.92 -23.48 -14.49
CA GLU A 13 -29.02 -24.34 -15.27
C GLU A 13 -27.56 -23.87 -15.10
N GLY A 14 -27.31 -22.56 -15.08
CA GLY A 14 -25.98 -22.00 -14.76
C GLY A 14 -25.46 -22.37 -13.36
N VAL A 15 -26.35 -22.46 -12.36
CA VAL A 15 -26.01 -22.81 -10.96
C VAL A 15 -25.88 -24.33 -10.78
N LEU A 16 -26.78 -25.12 -11.36
CA LEU A 16 -26.83 -26.59 -11.17
C LEU A 16 -25.86 -27.36 -12.08
N ILE A 17 -25.61 -26.90 -13.31
CA ILE A 17 -24.69 -27.57 -14.25
C ILE A 17 -23.23 -27.33 -13.83
N ASN A 18 -22.91 -26.15 -13.30
CA ASN A 18 -21.56 -25.83 -12.84
C ASN A 18 -21.27 -26.26 -11.40
N GLY A 19 -22.31 -26.44 -10.56
CA GLY A 19 -22.17 -26.89 -9.16
C GLY A 19 -22.00 -28.40 -8.96
N ASN A 20 -22.37 -29.23 -9.95
CA ASN A 20 -22.34 -30.70 -9.85
C ASN A 20 -21.21 -31.36 -10.68
N GLY A 21 -20.01 -30.78 -10.64
CA GLY A 21 -18.80 -31.44 -11.15
C GLY A 21 -18.42 -32.66 -10.30
N GLN A 22 -19.00 -33.83 -10.59
CA GLN A 22 -18.55 -35.10 -10.00
C GLN A 22 -17.17 -35.48 -10.54
N ASN A 23 -16.22 -35.74 -9.63
CA ASN A 23 -15.22 -36.80 -9.84
C ASN A 23 -14.89 -37.46 -8.48
N PRO A 24 -14.94 -38.81 -8.35
CA PRO A 24 -14.72 -39.51 -7.08
C PRO A 24 -13.27 -40.01 -6.93
N ASN A 25 -12.81 -40.02 -5.67
CA ASN A 25 -11.70 -40.81 -5.11
C ASN A 25 -10.26 -40.56 -5.63
N GLN A 26 -9.40 -39.95 -4.79
CA GLN A 26 -8.11 -40.52 -4.34
C GLN A 26 -7.43 -39.59 -3.28
N PRO A 27 -6.47 -40.09 -2.48
CA PRO A 27 -6.36 -39.78 -1.05
C PRO A 27 -5.56 -38.53 -0.72
N HIS A 28 -5.77 -38.07 0.52
CA HIS A 28 -5.02 -37.05 1.24
C HIS A 28 -3.50 -37.19 1.07
N ASP A 29 -2.88 -36.15 0.52
CA ASP A 29 -1.49 -35.81 0.81
C ASP A 29 -1.48 -34.55 1.68
N GLU A 30 -1.00 -34.72 2.92
CA GLU A 30 -0.69 -33.63 3.85
C GLU A 30 0.41 -32.74 3.26
N TYR A 31 0.03 -31.56 2.77
CA TYR A 31 0.97 -30.46 2.62
C TYR A 31 1.08 -29.73 3.96
N GLN A 32 2.16 -30.03 4.69
CA GLN A 32 2.58 -29.21 5.83
C GLN A 32 2.89 -27.79 5.35
N TYR A 33 2.02 -26.86 5.72
CA TYR A 33 2.25 -25.43 5.60
C TYR A 33 3.31 -25.01 6.61
N GLN A 34 4.52 -24.72 6.16
CA GLN A 34 5.52 -24.04 6.97
C GLN A 34 5.27 -22.53 6.91
N ASP A 35 4.82 -21.99 8.03
CA ASP A 35 4.78 -20.57 8.36
C ASP A 35 6.20 -19.94 8.26
N PRO A 36 6.42 -18.93 7.39
CA PRO A 36 7.64 -18.14 7.40
C PRO A 36 7.36 -16.71 7.89
N ALA A 37 6.64 -16.54 9.01
CA ALA A 37 6.40 -15.23 9.61
C ALA A 37 6.77 -15.17 11.11
N SER A 38 7.91 -15.73 11.50
CA SER A 38 8.56 -15.33 12.75
C SER A 38 10.07 -15.58 12.73
N ARG A 39 10.84 -14.76 12.02
CA ARG A 39 12.32 -14.74 12.17
C ARG A 39 12.99 -13.49 11.58
N PHE A 40 12.66 -12.31 12.10
CA PHE A 40 13.56 -11.14 11.99
C PHE A 40 13.58 -10.35 13.29
N TYR A 41 14.17 -10.97 14.33
CA TYR A 41 14.74 -10.23 15.45
C TYR A 41 16.11 -10.83 15.78
N ARG A 42 17.10 -9.93 15.85
CA ARG A 42 18.51 -10.11 16.27
C ARG A 42 19.43 -10.89 15.33
N ASN A 43 20.29 -10.15 14.64
CA ASN A 43 21.72 -10.10 14.95
C ASN A 43 22.41 -9.04 14.06
N SER A 44 22.61 -7.84 14.59
CA SER A 44 23.65 -6.93 14.12
C SER A 44 24.57 -6.66 15.30
N HIS A 45 25.79 -7.17 15.16
CA HIS A 45 26.90 -6.87 16.06
C HIS A 45 27.17 -5.36 16.02
N GLY A 46 27.37 -4.80 17.21
CA GLY A 46 27.50 -3.38 17.43
C GLY A 46 28.66 -2.77 16.66
N LEU A 47 28.34 -1.81 15.80
CA LEU A 47 29.19 -0.64 15.62
C LEU A 47 28.57 0.46 16.49
N VAL A 48 29.30 0.78 17.56
CA VAL A 48 28.94 1.83 18.50
C VAL A 48 28.99 3.16 17.75
N LEU A 49 27.82 3.64 17.32
CA LEU A 49 27.57 5.00 16.89
C LEU A 49 27.37 5.87 18.13
N THR A 50 28.46 6.18 18.84
CA THR A 50 28.48 7.28 19.80
C THR A 50 29.43 8.33 19.26
N ASP A 51 28.88 9.37 18.64
CA ASP A 51 29.36 10.78 18.66
C ASP A 51 28.96 11.60 17.43
N PHE A 52 28.34 11.00 16.41
CA PHE A 52 28.11 11.71 15.13
C PHE A 52 26.89 12.64 15.04
N ASN A 53 26.11 12.84 16.10
CA ASN A 53 24.82 13.55 16.00
C ASN A 53 24.61 14.75 16.94
N ARG A 54 25.66 15.29 17.58
CA ARG A 54 25.50 16.50 18.43
C ARG A 54 26.02 17.81 17.85
N ASP A 55 26.92 17.81 16.87
CA ASP A 55 27.64 19.03 16.51
C ASP A 55 27.23 19.71 15.19
N ILE A 56 26.27 19.16 14.43
CA ILE A 56 25.84 19.76 13.15
C ILE A 56 24.56 20.61 13.29
N TYR A 57 23.88 20.58 14.44
CA TYR A 57 22.65 21.33 14.71
C TYR A 57 22.77 22.40 15.80
N TYR A 58 23.90 23.13 15.88
CA TYR A 58 23.98 24.37 16.66
C TYR A 58 24.82 25.44 15.97
N ARG A 59 24.48 25.75 14.71
CA ARG A 59 24.94 27.01 14.07
C ARG A 59 23.72 27.91 13.89
N ASN A 60 23.21 28.46 15.01
CA ASN A 60 22.43 29.70 15.12
C ASN A 60 21.77 29.82 16.51
N GLN A 61 22.55 30.11 17.57
CA GLN A 61 22.04 30.85 18.74
C GLN A 61 23.16 31.70 19.36
N PRO A 62 22.90 32.97 19.72
CA PRO A 62 23.83 33.78 20.49
C PRO A 62 23.73 33.38 21.95
N LEU A 63 24.68 32.58 22.45
CA LEU A 63 24.81 32.33 23.88
C LEU A 63 25.42 33.56 24.57
N ILE A 64 24.59 34.58 24.79
CA ILE A 64 24.85 35.60 25.80
C ILE A 64 24.55 34.95 27.15
N THR A 65 25.60 34.54 27.87
CA THR A 65 25.50 34.25 29.31
C THR A 65 26.19 35.38 30.11
N PRO A 66 25.68 35.79 31.28
CA PRO A 66 26.16 36.99 32.00
C PRO A 66 27.48 36.83 32.76
N TRP A 67 28.29 35.80 32.48
CA TRP A 67 29.52 35.52 33.24
C TRP A 67 30.81 35.97 32.54
N ASN A 68 30.73 37.02 31.73
CA ASN A 68 31.91 37.70 31.20
C ASN A 68 32.49 38.71 32.22
N ARG A 69 32.89 38.24 33.41
CA ARG A 69 33.96 38.93 34.14
C ARG A 69 35.27 38.56 33.45
N ARG A 70 35.55 39.21 32.32
CA ARG A 70 36.93 39.34 31.85
C ARG A 70 37.67 40.08 32.95
N ILE A 71 38.40 39.35 33.79
CA ILE A 71 39.56 39.93 34.46
C ILE A 71 40.41 40.45 33.31
N ARG A 72 40.44 41.78 33.14
CA ARG A 72 41.49 42.42 32.34
C ARG A 72 42.79 42.11 33.08
N ARG A 73 43.41 40.97 32.75
CA ARG A 73 44.83 40.79 32.99
C ARG A 73 45.45 41.89 32.14
N ASN A 74 46.19 42.82 32.75
CA ASN A 74 47.15 43.61 32.00
C ASN A 74 48.11 42.59 31.38
N ALA A 75 47.80 42.16 30.15
CA ALA A 75 48.77 41.49 29.33
C ALA A 75 49.94 42.47 29.25
N PRO A 76 51.16 42.10 29.66
CA PRO A 76 52.29 42.98 29.44
C PRO A 76 52.37 43.27 27.93
N ASP A 77 52.80 44.47 27.54
CA ASP A 77 52.80 44.91 26.14
C ASP A 77 53.62 43.95 25.22
N ASN A 78 54.45 43.10 25.82
CA ASN A 78 55.25 42.06 25.17
C ASN A 78 54.67 40.64 25.27
N LEU A 79 53.41 40.44 25.70
CA LEU A 79 52.81 39.10 25.85
C LEU A 79 52.90 38.29 24.55
N GLN A 80 52.62 38.94 23.41
CA GLN A 80 52.73 38.28 22.11
C GLN A 80 54.17 37.81 21.84
N THR A 81 55.17 38.67 22.09
CA THR A 81 56.58 38.33 21.96
C THR A 81 56.99 37.18 22.87
N LEU A 82 56.49 37.15 24.12
CA LEU A 82 56.75 36.05 25.05
C LEU A 82 56.12 34.74 24.58
N LEU A 83 54.89 34.80 24.03
CA LEU A 83 54.22 33.63 23.45
C LEU A 83 54.96 33.14 22.20
N ASP A 84 55.41 34.04 21.33
CA ASP A 84 56.16 33.71 20.12
C ASP A 84 57.49 33.02 20.46
N HIS A 85 58.25 33.59 21.40
CA HIS A 85 59.50 33.00 21.89
C HIS A 85 59.28 31.64 22.57
N SER A 86 58.24 31.52 23.41
CA SER A 86 57.89 30.25 24.07
C SER A 86 57.51 29.17 23.06
N THR A 87 56.74 29.54 22.03
CA THR A 87 56.33 28.64 20.95
C THR A 87 57.52 28.20 20.08
N ALA A 88 58.45 29.12 19.79
CA ALA A 88 59.71 28.80 19.10
C ALA A 88 60.58 27.86 19.94
N PHE A 89 60.72 28.13 21.23
CA PHE A 89 61.48 27.27 22.14
C PHE A 89 60.88 25.87 22.28
N ALA A 90 59.55 25.76 22.34
CA ALA A 90 58.85 24.49 22.34
C ALA A 90 59.13 23.69 21.06
N ARG A 91 59.07 24.31 19.88
CA ARG A 91 59.43 23.67 18.60
C ARG A 91 60.88 23.19 18.60
N ILE A 92 61.82 23.99 19.11
CA ILE A 92 63.23 23.60 19.23
C ILE A 92 63.41 22.39 20.15
N ILE A 93 62.83 22.38 21.35
CA ILE A 93 62.91 21.24 22.27
C ILE A 93 62.34 19.98 21.62
N ASN A 94 61.21 20.11 20.94
CA ASN A 94 60.60 18.97 20.25
C ASN A 94 61.44 18.50 19.05
N GLY A 95 62.13 19.40 18.35
CA GLY A 95 63.11 19.04 17.32
C GLY A 95 64.27 18.21 17.89
N VAL A 96 64.78 18.59 19.06
CA VAL A 96 65.82 17.83 19.79
C VAL A 96 65.29 16.47 20.22
N SER A 97 64.09 16.43 20.80
CA SER A 97 63.45 15.18 21.23
C SER A 97 63.25 14.22 20.05
N LEU A 98 62.68 14.73 18.95
CA LEU A 98 62.46 13.96 17.73
C LEU A 98 63.77 13.41 17.18
N GLN A 99 64.81 14.23 17.08
CA GLN A 99 66.10 13.74 16.60
C GLN A 99 66.72 12.69 17.52
N SER A 100 66.72 12.94 18.84
CA SER A 100 67.26 11.99 19.80
C SER A 100 66.52 10.66 19.74
N GLY A 101 65.20 10.70 19.57
CA GLY A 101 64.37 9.51 19.43
C GLY A 101 64.66 8.73 18.15
N LEU A 102 64.81 9.43 17.02
CA LEU A 102 65.13 8.82 15.72
C LEU A 102 66.54 8.20 15.71
N LEU A 103 67.55 8.93 16.20
CA LEU A 103 68.93 8.42 16.29
C LEU A 103 69.08 7.28 17.29
N GLY A 104 68.34 7.33 18.39
CA GLY A 104 68.31 6.28 19.41
C GLY A 104 67.46 5.06 19.04
N GLY A 105 66.73 5.11 17.91
CA GLY A 105 65.83 4.04 17.47
C GLY A 105 64.56 3.87 18.32
N THR A 106 64.32 4.74 19.30
CA THR A 106 63.10 4.70 20.12
C THR A 106 61.90 5.26 19.36
N HIS A 107 62.13 6.05 18.30
CA HIS A 107 61.10 6.59 17.41
C HIS A 107 61.30 6.00 16.01
N LYS A 108 60.23 5.48 15.41
CA LYS A 108 60.24 5.03 14.02
C LYS A 108 60.07 6.22 13.08
N ILE A 109 60.86 6.28 12.01
CA ILE A 109 60.80 7.41 11.06
C ILE A 109 59.46 7.46 10.33
N GLU A 110 58.84 6.32 10.08
CA GLU A 110 57.52 6.21 9.45
C GLU A 110 56.46 6.91 10.29
N VAL A 111 56.46 6.71 11.62
CA VAL A 111 55.51 7.34 12.54
C VAL A 111 55.73 8.85 12.58
N ALA A 112 56.99 9.31 12.62
CA ALA A 112 57.29 10.73 12.57
C ALA A 112 56.79 11.39 11.26
N VAL A 113 56.98 10.72 10.12
CA VAL A 113 56.50 11.21 8.83
C VAL A 113 54.96 11.23 8.77
N GLU A 114 54.28 10.17 9.24
CA GLU A 114 52.82 10.10 9.31
C GLU A 114 52.23 11.25 10.15
N GLU A 115 52.83 11.54 11.30
CA GLU A 115 52.39 12.62 12.19
C GLU A 115 52.68 14.01 11.60
N LEU A 116 53.87 14.24 11.02
CA LEU A 116 54.20 15.51 10.38
C LEU A 116 53.29 15.80 9.18
N LEU A 117 52.91 14.77 8.42
CA LEU A 117 51.94 14.87 7.32
C LEU A 117 50.47 14.89 7.77
N ASN A 118 50.23 14.84 9.08
CA ASN A 118 48.89 14.89 9.67
C ASN A 118 47.95 13.77 9.18
N PHE A 119 48.45 12.53 9.02
CA PHE A 119 47.65 11.38 8.55
C PHE A 119 46.68 10.80 9.59
N GLY A 120 46.87 11.12 10.87
CA GLY A 120 45.99 10.68 11.94
C GLY A 120 46.15 9.18 12.19
N SER A 121 45.03 8.47 12.10
CA SER A 121 44.99 7.03 12.29
C SER A 121 45.30 6.22 11.03
N ILE A 122 45.65 6.87 9.91
CA ILE A 122 46.04 6.21 8.66
C ILE A 122 47.54 5.95 8.64
N LYS A 123 47.94 4.71 8.35
CA LYS A 123 49.33 4.28 8.28
C LYS A 123 49.88 4.30 6.86
N MET A 124 51.19 4.47 6.72
CA MET A 124 51.85 4.51 5.41
C MET A 124 51.60 3.25 4.56
N PRO A 125 51.58 2.01 5.11
CA PRO A 125 51.22 0.83 4.32
C PRO A 125 49.80 0.87 3.73
N GLU A 126 48.84 1.51 4.42
CA GLU A 126 47.47 1.68 3.92
C GLU A 126 47.46 2.62 2.71
N ILE A 127 48.26 3.68 2.75
CA ILE A 127 48.43 4.64 1.64
C ILE A 127 49.09 3.96 0.44
N VAL A 128 50.12 3.15 0.66
CA VAL A 128 50.79 2.38 -0.41
C VAL A 128 49.86 1.34 -1.02
N GLY A 129 49.00 0.72 -0.22
CA GLY A 129 48.00 -0.25 -0.66
C GLY A 129 46.73 0.34 -1.27
N PHE A 130 46.67 1.67 -1.44
CA PHE A 130 45.49 2.37 -1.93
C PHE A 130 45.14 1.99 -3.38
N LYS A 131 43.86 1.69 -3.62
CA LYS A 131 43.34 1.23 -4.92
C LYS A 131 42.57 2.34 -5.63
N ALA A 132 43.29 3.15 -6.40
CA ALA A 132 42.71 4.29 -7.12
C ALA A 132 41.62 3.89 -8.14
N ASP A 133 41.74 2.71 -8.74
CA ASP A 133 40.80 2.13 -9.70
C ASP A 133 39.38 2.02 -9.13
N LYS A 134 39.23 1.73 -7.83
CA LYS A 134 37.92 1.66 -7.18
C LYS A 134 37.23 3.01 -7.06
N LEU A 135 37.97 4.10 -6.87
CA LEU A 135 37.38 5.44 -6.87
C LEU A 135 37.03 5.91 -8.27
N SER A 136 37.85 5.57 -9.26
CA SER A 136 37.52 5.80 -10.66
C SER A 136 36.23 5.05 -11.04
N ALA A 137 36.09 3.79 -10.62
CA ALA A 137 34.87 3.02 -10.83
C ALA A 137 33.65 3.67 -10.16
N LEU A 138 33.76 4.11 -8.91
CA LEU A 138 32.68 4.81 -8.20
C LEU A 138 32.28 6.12 -8.90
N THR A 139 33.27 6.91 -9.32
CA THR A 139 33.03 8.19 -10.01
C THR A 139 32.31 7.98 -11.34
N SER A 140 32.73 6.98 -12.11
CA SER A 140 32.04 6.59 -13.36
C SER A 140 30.62 6.11 -13.09
N ALA A 141 30.43 5.21 -12.10
CA ALA A 141 29.11 4.69 -11.75
C ALA A 141 28.15 5.82 -11.32
N LEU A 142 28.61 6.77 -10.50
CA LEU A 142 27.80 7.95 -10.12
C LEU A 142 27.47 8.84 -11.32
N THR A 143 28.43 9.03 -12.23
CA THR A 143 28.23 9.84 -13.44
C THR A 143 27.22 9.18 -14.39
N ASP A 144 27.28 7.86 -14.53
CA ASP A 144 26.34 7.10 -15.35
C ASP A 144 24.95 7.05 -14.71
N PHE A 145 24.88 6.87 -13.38
CA PHE A 145 23.61 6.91 -12.65
C PHE A 145 22.89 8.25 -12.80
N LYS A 146 23.63 9.37 -12.84
CA LYS A 146 23.07 10.71 -13.10
C LYS A 146 22.38 10.83 -14.47
N LYS A 147 22.73 9.99 -15.45
CA LYS A 147 22.11 9.99 -16.79
C LYS A 147 20.79 9.22 -16.83
N VAL A 148 20.50 8.41 -15.81
CA VAL A 148 19.25 7.67 -15.70
C VAL A 148 18.11 8.68 -15.57
N LYS A 149 17.23 8.72 -16.59
CA LYS A 149 16.09 9.64 -16.61
C LYS A 149 14.91 9.00 -15.88
N THR A 150 14.56 9.54 -14.73
CA THR A 150 13.29 9.26 -14.05
C THR A 150 12.20 10.14 -14.66
N GLY A 151 11.53 9.67 -15.71
CA GLY A 151 10.38 10.36 -16.32
C GLY A 151 9.05 10.01 -15.64
N ASN A 152 7.92 10.39 -16.27
CA ASN A 152 6.54 10.09 -15.82
C ASN A 152 6.28 8.60 -15.49
N LYS A 153 7.10 7.70 -16.04
CA LYS A 153 7.06 6.27 -15.76
C LYS A 153 7.31 5.91 -14.29
N VAL A 154 8.04 6.75 -13.54
CA VAL A 154 8.29 6.51 -12.11
C VAL A 154 7.03 6.75 -11.28
N GLU A 155 6.23 7.76 -11.58
CA GLU A 155 4.96 8.00 -10.90
C GLU A 155 3.95 6.86 -11.14
N GLU A 156 3.94 6.29 -12.35
CA GLU A 156 3.13 5.11 -12.67
C GLU A 156 3.59 3.89 -11.87
N GLN A 157 4.90 3.70 -11.72
CA GLN A 157 5.48 2.63 -10.89
C GLN A 157 5.17 2.82 -9.40
N GLU A 158 5.25 4.04 -8.88
CA GLU A 158 4.87 4.35 -7.49
C GLU A 158 3.39 4.06 -7.24
N LYS A 159 2.50 4.46 -8.16
CA LYS A 159 1.06 4.13 -8.09
C LYS A 159 0.83 2.62 -8.11
N MET A 160 1.58 1.88 -8.92
CA MET A 160 1.52 0.42 -8.95
C MET A 160 1.88 -0.17 -7.57
N PHE A 161 2.94 0.30 -6.92
CA PHE A 161 3.31 -0.17 -5.57
C PHE A 161 2.25 0.15 -4.52
N VAL A 162 1.65 1.35 -4.58
CA VAL A 162 0.55 1.75 -3.69
C VAL A 162 -0.64 0.82 -3.88
N GLU A 163 -1.00 0.51 -5.13
CA GLU A 163 -2.14 -0.36 -5.42
C GLU A 163 -1.85 -1.83 -5.04
N LEU A 164 -0.63 -2.32 -5.28
CA LEU A 164 -0.21 -3.65 -4.83
C LEU A 164 -0.31 -3.78 -3.31
N LYS A 165 0.08 -2.74 -2.57
CA LYS A 165 -0.06 -2.72 -1.11
C LYS A 165 -1.52 -2.82 -0.68
N LYS A 166 -2.44 -2.10 -1.33
CA LYS A 166 -3.88 -2.23 -1.03
C LYS A 166 -4.40 -3.62 -1.31
N ILE A 167 -4.01 -4.23 -2.43
CA ILE A 167 -4.38 -5.61 -2.78
C ILE A 167 -3.89 -6.57 -1.69
N MET A 168 -2.66 -6.41 -1.21
CA MET A 168 -2.13 -7.23 -0.11
C MET A 168 -2.96 -7.06 1.16
N GLU A 169 -3.24 -5.83 1.58
CA GLU A 169 -4.06 -5.53 2.77
C GLU A 169 -5.48 -6.11 2.66
N GLU A 170 -6.12 -5.99 1.50
CA GLU A 170 -7.44 -6.59 1.24
C GLU A 170 -7.39 -8.12 1.26
N SER A 171 -6.30 -8.73 0.76
CA SER A 171 -6.14 -10.19 0.71
C SER A 171 -5.99 -10.84 2.10
N GLU A 172 -5.42 -10.13 3.08
CA GLU A 172 -5.32 -10.62 4.47
C GLU A 172 -6.71 -10.83 5.11
N GLY A 173 -7.73 -10.14 4.61
CA GLY A 173 -9.12 -10.28 5.06
C GLY A 173 -9.84 -11.52 4.51
N ALA A 174 -9.35 -12.13 3.43
CA ALA A 174 -9.98 -13.27 2.77
C ALA A 174 -9.61 -14.61 3.43
N LYS A 175 -10.03 -14.82 4.69
CA LYS A 175 -9.54 -15.93 5.54
C LYS A 175 -10.30 -17.26 5.42
N SER A 176 -11.41 -17.34 4.69
CA SER A 176 -12.08 -18.63 4.45
C SER A 176 -12.77 -18.69 3.09
N LEU A 177 -12.48 -19.77 2.36
CA LEU A 177 -13.14 -20.18 1.12
C LEU A 177 -13.91 -21.49 1.33
N GLU A 178 -14.28 -21.82 2.56
CA GLU A 178 -15.15 -22.97 2.82
C GLU A 178 -16.61 -22.57 2.60
N ILE A 179 -17.27 -23.19 1.62
CA ILE A 179 -18.73 -23.09 1.45
C ILE A 179 -19.36 -24.28 2.14
N SER A 180 -20.20 -24.03 3.14
CA SER A 180 -21.09 -25.03 3.72
C SER A 180 -22.55 -24.61 3.54
N ASP A 181 -23.02 -24.63 2.30
CA ASP A 181 -24.39 -24.23 1.94
C ASP A 181 -25.17 -25.33 1.21
N ALA A 182 -25.04 -26.58 1.66
CA ALA A 182 -25.84 -27.68 1.14
C ALA A 182 -27.36 -27.39 1.21
N GLN A 183 -27.78 -26.59 2.19
CA GLN A 183 -29.16 -26.15 2.34
C GLN A 183 -29.60 -25.17 1.24
N TYR A 184 -28.71 -24.31 0.74
CA TYR A 184 -29.03 -23.42 -0.39
C TYR A 184 -29.40 -24.23 -1.63
N PHE A 185 -28.54 -25.17 -2.04
CA PHE A 185 -28.80 -25.97 -3.24
C PHE A 185 -30.04 -26.87 -3.09
N THR A 186 -30.31 -27.32 -1.86
CA THR A 186 -31.57 -28.01 -1.52
C THR A 186 -32.77 -27.08 -1.70
N ASP A 187 -32.70 -25.86 -1.19
CA ASP A 187 -33.75 -24.84 -1.31
C ASP A 187 -33.95 -24.42 -2.77
N VAL A 188 -32.88 -24.33 -3.58
CA VAL A 188 -32.95 -24.09 -5.03
C VAL A 188 -33.72 -25.23 -5.69
N GLY A 189 -33.34 -26.49 -5.44
CA GLY A 189 -34.04 -27.65 -5.98
C GLY A 189 -35.52 -27.69 -5.61
N ASN A 190 -35.85 -27.36 -4.35
CA ASN A 190 -37.22 -27.23 -3.88
C ASN A 190 -37.98 -26.10 -4.59
N PHE A 191 -37.34 -24.94 -4.79
CA PHE A 191 -37.92 -23.83 -5.54
C PHE A 191 -38.23 -24.24 -6.99
N VAL A 192 -37.29 -24.88 -7.67
CA VAL A 192 -37.45 -25.36 -9.06
C VAL A 192 -38.64 -26.30 -9.15
N LYS A 193 -38.66 -27.33 -8.29
CA LYS A 193 -39.71 -28.36 -8.28
C LYS A 193 -41.08 -27.78 -7.99
N ASN A 194 -41.17 -26.88 -7.01
CA ASN A 194 -42.45 -26.40 -6.50
C ASN A 194 -43.05 -25.24 -7.31
N PHE A 195 -42.22 -24.42 -7.96
CA PHE A 195 -42.67 -23.18 -8.59
C PHE A 195 -42.34 -23.08 -10.09
N VAL A 196 -41.20 -23.62 -10.53
CA VAL A 196 -40.78 -23.53 -11.94
C VAL A 196 -41.39 -24.68 -12.75
N GLN A 197 -41.27 -25.90 -12.25
CA GLN A 197 -41.80 -27.11 -12.89
C GLN A 197 -43.30 -27.30 -12.66
N ASN A 198 -43.92 -26.49 -11.79
CA ASN A 198 -45.36 -26.47 -11.56
C ASN A 198 -45.97 -25.08 -11.81
N PRO A 199 -45.89 -24.57 -13.06
CA PRO A 199 -46.33 -23.21 -13.39
C PRO A 199 -47.84 -23.02 -13.19
N ALA A 200 -48.62 -24.10 -13.21
CA ALA A 200 -50.06 -24.10 -12.96
C ALA A 200 -50.42 -23.54 -11.57
N LYS A 201 -49.50 -23.55 -10.60
CA LYS A 201 -49.69 -22.89 -9.30
C LYS A 201 -49.60 -21.36 -9.38
N MET A 202 -48.67 -20.80 -10.14
CA MET A 202 -48.51 -19.34 -10.29
C MET A 202 -49.46 -18.73 -11.31
N SER A 203 -49.63 -19.37 -12.47
CA SER A 203 -50.38 -18.80 -13.59
C SER A 203 -51.86 -18.56 -13.25
N LYS A 204 -52.47 -19.41 -12.41
CA LYS A 204 -53.87 -19.26 -11.99
C LYS A 204 -54.12 -17.96 -11.23
N TYR A 205 -53.19 -17.53 -10.38
CA TYR A 205 -53.34 -16.29 -9.60
C TYR A 205 -53.20 -15.05 -10.45
N GLN A 206 -52.19 -15.05 -11.34
CA GLN A 206 -52.02 -13.97 -12.29
C GLN A 206 -53.26 -13.85 -13.18
N GLU A 207 -53.80 -14.98 -13.66
CA GLU A 207 -55.01 -15.03 -14.46
C GLU A 207 -56.20 -14.44 -13.70
N ILE A 208 -56.43 -14.85 -12.44
CA ILE A 208 -57.51 -14.32 -11.60
C ILE A 208 -57.38 -12.81 -11.39
N VAL A 209 -56.18 -12.32 -11.04
CA VAL A 209 -55.92 -10.90 -10.85
C VAL A 209 -56.15 -10.10 -12.14
N GLN A 210 -55.74 -10.63 -13.30
CA GLN A 210 -56.01 -10.00 -14.60
C GLN A 210 -57.50 -10.00 -14.96
N LEU A 211 -58.21 -11.11 -14.72
CA LEU A 211 -59.64 -11.25 -14.98
C LEU A 211 -60.46 -10.31 -14.10
N ILE A 212 -60.14 -10.18 -12.82
CA ILE A 212 -60.80 -9.24 -11.90
C ILE A 212 -60.54 -7.79 -12.34
N SER A 213 -59.29 -7.44 -12.67
CA SER A 213 -58.98 -6.11 -13.21
C SER A 213 -59.77 -5.81 -14.49
N GLY A 214 -59.96 -6.81 -15.36
CA GLY A 214 -60.83 -6.70 -16.54
C GLY A 214 -62.31 -6.48 -16.18
N SER A 215 -62.84 -7.25 -15.23
CA SER A 215 -64.22 -7.11 -14.75
C SER A 215 -64.47 -5.75 -14.07
N LEU A 216 -63.50 -5.22 -13.32
CA LEU A 216 -63.59 -3.89 -12.72
C LEU A 216 -63.57 -2.77 -13.76
N ARG A 217 -62.90 -2.97 -14.89
CA ARG A 217 -62.96 -2.04 -16.03
C ARG A 217 -64.35 -2.04 -16.67
N GLY A 218 -64.89 -3.24 -16.95
CA GLY A 218 -66.25 -3.38 -17.46
C GLY A 218 -67.32 -2.80 -16.51
N LEU A 219 -67.07 -2.85 -15.20
CA LEU A 219 -67.99 -2.23 -14.23
C LEU A 219 -68.01 -0.70 -14.32
N LYS A 220 -66.87 -0.05 -14.64
CA LYS A 220 -66.86 1.40 -14.92
C LYS A 220 -67.66 1.75 -16.18
N GLU A 221 -67.60 0.91 -17.21
CA GLU A 221 -68.39 1.09 -18.44
C GLU A 221 -69.90 0.98 -18.16
N ILE A 222 -70.31 0.05 -17.29
CA ILE A 222 -71.71 -0.09 -16.84
C ILE A 222 -72.15 1.13 -16.01
N GLN A 223 -71.25 1.70 -15.21
CA GLN A 223 -71.52 2.87 -14.38
C GLN A 223 -71.85 4.14 -15.20
N GLU A 224 -71.32 4.24 -16.42
CA GLU A 224 -71.58 5.34 -17.37
C GLU A 224 -72.98 5.24 -18.00
N ASN A 225 -73.53 4.03 -18.17
CA ASN A 225 -74.89 3.83 -18.70
C ASN A 225 -75.69 2.73 -17.93
N PRO A 226 -76.09 2.98 -16.68
CA PRO A 226 -76.60 1.92 -15.80
C PRO A 226 -78.02 1.43 -16.10
N LYS A 227 -78.74 2.03 -17.06
CA LYS A 227 -80.18 1.77 -17.31
C LYS A 227 -80.43 0.54 -18.19
N ASP A 228 -79.41 -0.01 -18.83
CA ASP A 228 -79.53 -1.18 -19.72
C ASP A 228 -79.25 -2.51 -18.97
N SER A 229 -80.06 -2.78 -17.95
CA SER A 229 -79.79 -3.87 -16.99
C SER A 229 -79.74 -5.29 -17.59
N THR A 230 -80.39 -5.54 -18.73
CA THR A 230 -80.41 -6.88 -19.36
C THR A 230 -79.09 -7.18 -20.08
N ASP A 231 -78.48 -6.17 -20.70
CA ASP A 231 -77.22 -6.28 -21.43
C ASP A 231 -75.98 -6.22 -20.52
N HIS A 232 -76.15 -5.82 -19.25
CA HIS A 232 -75.07 -5.70 -18.27
C HIS A 232 -74.97 -6.85 -17.26
N TRP A 233 -76.01 -7.70 -17.16
CA TRP A 233 -76.02 -8.84 -16.24
C TRP A 233 -74.89 -9.85 -16.46
N PRO A 234 -74.52 -10.26 -17.69
CA PRO A 234 -73.42 -11.18 -17.91
C PRO A 234 -72.10 -10.70 -17.29
N GLN A 235 -71.78 -9.41 -17.39
CA GLN A 235 -70.57 -8.78 -16.88
C GLN A 235 -70.57 -8.74 -15.34
N ILE A 236 -71.72 -8.43 -14.72
CA ILE A 236 -71.89 -8.43 -13.26
C ILE A 236 -71.82 -9.85 -12.69
N SER A 237 -72.48 -10.81 -13.34
CA SER A 237 -72.43 -12.22 -12.96
C SER A 237 -71.01 -12.78 -13.10
N GLN A 238 -70.27 -12.37 -14.14
CA GLN A 238 -68.86 -12.74 -14.28
C GLN A 238 -68.02 -12.13 -13.15
N LEU A 239 -68.21 -10.85 -12.81
CA LEU A 239 -67.52 -10.23 -11.68
C LEU A 239 -67.75 -11.01 -10.38
N PHE A 240 -68.99 -11.40 -10.06
CA PHE A 240 -69.26 -12.23 -8.87
C PHE A 240 -68.50 -13.56 -8.90
N GLY A 241 -68.46 -14.23 -10.05
CA GLY A 241 -67.67 -15.43 -10.24
C GLY A 241 -66.18 -15.19 -9.94
N ARG A 242 -65.62 -14.08 -10.47
CA ARG A 242 -64.20 -13.74 -10.25
C ARG A 242 -63.88 -13.32 -8.82
N LEU A 243 -64.80 -12.65 -8.12
CA LEU A 243 -64.63 -12.32 -6.70
C LEU A 243 -64.65 -13.58 -5.82
N ASN A 244 -65.53 -14.55 -6.13
CA ASN A 244 -65.54 -15.85 -5.46
C ASN A 244 -64.29 -16.68 -5.77
N ASP A 245 -63.76 -16.58 -6.99
CA ASP A 245 -62.46 -17.18 -7.34
C ASP A 245 -61.38 -16.62 -6.39
N LEU A 246 -61.26 -15.31 -6.25
CA LEU A 246 -60.25 -14.70 -5.36
C LEU A 246 -60.33 -15.23 -3.91
N GLU A 247 -61.52 -15.40 -3.37
CA GLU A 247 -61.74 -15.97 -2.04
C GLU A 247 -61.35 -17.45 -1.96
N THR A 248 -61.78 -18.26 -2.93
CA THR A 248 -61.48 -19.69 -3.03
C THR A 248 -59.97 -19.95 -3.09
N TYR A 249 -59.29 -19.10 -3.87
CA TYR A 249 -57.88 -19.22 -4.13
C TYR A 249 -57.02 -18.58 -3.02
N ASN A 250 -57.58 -17.83 -2.06
CA ASN A 250 -56.81 -17.21 -0.97
C ASN A 250 -56.00 -18.23 -0.14
N SER A 251 -56.54 -19.44 0.04
CA SER A 251 -55.86 -20.52 0.76
C SER A 251 -54.55 -20.94 0.08
N LEU A 252 -54.53 -21.14 -1.24
CA LEU A 252 -53.29 -21.54 -1.92
C LEU A 252 -52.30 -20.39 -2.10
N ILE A 253 -52.72 -19.11 -2.10
CA ILE A 253 -51.78 -17.96 -2.00
C ILE A 253 -51.10 -18.00 -0.65
N THR A 254 -51.87 -18.23 0.41
CA THR A 254 -51.34 -18.29 1.78
C THR A 254 -50.34 -19.43 1.91
N THR A 255 -50.64 -20.61 1.37
CA THR A 255 -49.69 -21.71 1.28
C THR A 255 -48.45 -21.34 0.45
N PHE A 256 -48.65 -20.74 -0.73
CA PHE A 256 -47.55 -20.30 -1.61
C PHE A 256 -46.60 -19.31 -0.91
N ASN A 257 -47.13 -18.30 -0.23
CA ASN A 257 -46.33 -17.35 0.53
C ASN A 257 -45.59 -18.03 1.69
N THR A 258 -46.23 -19.00 2.35
CA THR A 258 -45.60 -19.77 3.45
C THR A 258 -44.45 -20.64 2.92
N ASP A 259 -44.66 -21.33 1.80
CA ASP A 259 -43.64 -22.16 1.16
C ASP A 259 -42.43 -21.30 0.75
N LEU A 260 -42.64 -20.12 0.14
CA LEU A 260 -41.55 -19.19 -0.22
C LEU A 260 -40.80 -18.64 0.98
N LYS A 261 -41.50 -18.38 2.10
CA LYS A 261 -40.88 -17.94 3.35
C LYS A 261 -40.05 -19.03 4.01
N SER A 262 -40.35 -20.30 3.77
CA SER A 262 -39.54 -21.42 4.27
C SER A 262 -38.19 -21.55 3.57
N LEU A 263 -38.05 -20.99 2.37
CA LEU A 263 -36.82 -21.01 1.55
C LEU A 263 -35.93 -19.81 1.86
N VAL A 264 -35.57 -19.64 3.13
CA VAL A 264 -34.82 -18.47 3.63
C VAL A 264 -33.40 -18.39 3.07
N HIS A 265 -32.78 -19.53 2.74
CA HIS A 265 -31.38 -19.56 2.31
C HIS A 265 -31.19 -19.07 0.88
N LEU A 266 -32.26 -18.96 0.09
CA LEU A 266 -32.20 -18.47 -1.29
C LEU A 266 -31.74 -17.02 -1.39
N GLU A 267 -31.89 -16.24 -0.31
CA GLU A 267 -31.48 -14.84 -0.26
C GLU A 267 -30.12 -14.63 0.43
N SER A 268 -29.66 -15.60 1.22
CA SER A 268 -28.40 -15.48 1.97
C SER A 268 -27.18 -15.97 1.20
N PHE A 269 -27.36 -16.69 0.09
CA PHE A 269 -26.26 -17.29 -0.65
C PHE A 269 -25.27 -16.28 -1.29
N PRO A 270 -25.71 -15.12 -1.83
CA PRO A 270 -24.77 -14.09 -2.26
C PRO A 270 -23.82 -13.63 -1.16
N ASP A 271 -24.24 -13.66 0.11
CA ASP A 271 -23.38 -13.34 1.24
C ASP A 271 -22.30 -14.39 1.46
N VAL A 272 -22.62 -15.67 1.26
CA VAL A 272 -21.63 -16.75 1.38
C VAL A 272 -20.62 -16.74 0.22
N LEU A 273 -21.00 -16.19 -0.93
CA LEU A 273 -20.10 -15.98 -2.07
C LEU A 273 -19.22 -14.72 -1.94
N LYS A 274 -19.39 -13.88 -0.91
CA LYS A 274 -18.57 -12.66 -0.70
C LYS A 274 -17.06 -12.92 -0.70
N PRO A 275 -16.52 -13.97 -0.03
CA PRO A 275 -15.09 -14.26 -0.07
C PRO A 275 -14.59 -14.55 -1.49
N TYR A 276 -15.36 -15.28 -2.29
CA TYR A 276 -15.01 -15.57 -3.69
C TYR A 276 -15.02 -14.33 -4.57
N ARG A 277 -16.00 -13.44 -4.35
CA ARG A 277 -16.03 -12.14 -5.03
C ARG A 277 -14.82 -11.29 -4.67
N ALA A 278 -14.41 -11.30 -3.41
CA ALA A 278 -13.20 -10.60 -2.98
C ALA A 278 -11.97 -11.16 -3.72
N VAL A 279 -11.82 -12.49 -3.78
CA VAL A 279 -10.73 -13.14 -4.53
C VAL A 279 -10.76 -12.77 -6.03
N ILE A 280 -11.92 -12.83 -6.68
CA ILE A 280 -12.10 -12.43 -8.08
C ILE A 280 -11.68 -10.97 -8.29
N ARG A 281 -12.16 -10.06 -7.44
CA ARG A 281 -11.78 -8.64 -7.49
C ARG A 281 -10.26 -8.45 -7.32
N LEU A 282 -9.63 -9.20 -6.41
CA LEU A 282 -8.19 -9.15 -6.19
C LEU A 282 -7.41 -9.64 -7.42
N ILE A 283 -7.92 -10.69 -8.09
CA ILE A 283 -7.36 -11.18 -9.37
C ILE A 283 -7.49 -10.10 -10.46
N GLU A 284 -8.66 -9.49 -10.62
CA GLU A 284 -8.88 -8.41 -11.62
C GLU A 284 -8.01 -7.18 -11.34
N ALA A 285 -7.94 -6.76 -10.07
CA ALA A 285 -7.13 -5.62 -9.65
C ALA A 285 -5.65 -5.88 -9.94
N ARG A 286 -5.13 -7.07 -9.60
CA ARG A 286 -3.75 -7.47 -9.93
C ARG A 286 -3.53 -7.54 -11.44
N THR A 287 -4.52 -7.97 -12.23
CA THR A 287 -4.43 -8.04 -13.70
C THR A 287 -4.30 -6.64 -14.30
N GLY A 288 -5.04 -5.67 -13.75
CA GLY A 288 -4.97 -4.26 -14.14
C GLY A 288 -3.63 -3.59 -13.84
N LEU A 289 -2.77 -4.18 -13.01
CA LEU A 289 -1.42 -3.70 -12.73
C LEU A 289 -0.38 -4.08 -13.78
N LYS A 290 -0.75 -4.91 -14.78
CA LYS A 290 0.13 -5.23 -15.92
C LYS A 290 0.32 -3.97 -16.78
N THR A 291 1.38 -3.22 -16.49
CA THR A 291 1.66 -1.93 -17.12
C THR A 291 2.83 -2.00 -18.08
N SER A 292 2.80 -1.16 -19.12
CA SER A 292 3.93 -0.85 -19.99
C SER A 292 4.98 -0.04 -19.21
N GLY A 293 5.75 -0.71 -18.35
CA GLY A 293 6.75 -0.05 -17.50
C GLY A 293 7.56 -0.96 -16.58
N THR A 294 7.30 -2.27 -16.59
CA THR A 294 8.00 -3.27 -15.77
C THR A 294 9.45 -3.49 -16.21
N GLU A 295 9.72 -3.49 -17.51
CA GLU A 295 11.10 -3.56 -18.05
C GLU A 295 11.92 -2.33 -17.65
N ASP A 296 11.33 -1.13 -17.72
CA ASP A 296 11.97 0.10 -17.29
C ASP A 296 12.20 0.14 -15.77
N LEU A 297 11.25 -0.36 -14.98
CA LEU A 297 11.40 -0.51 -13.53
C LEU A 297 12.59 -1.43 -13.20
N GLN A 298 12.63 -2.60 -13.85
CA GLN A 298 13.69 -3.57 -13.68
C GLN A 298 15.06 -2.98 -14.08
N GLY A 299 15.11 -2.25 -15.20
CA GLY A 299 16.30 -1.53 -15.63
C GLY A 299 16.78 -0.49 -14.61
N ASN A 300 15.87 0.36 -14.12
CA ASN A 300 16.18 1.39 -13.14
C ASN A 300 16.69 0.82 -11.82
N ILE A 301 16.03 -0.22 -11.29
CA ILE A 301 16.47 -0.85 -10.04
C ILE A 301 17.81 -1.58 -10.25
N ARG A 302 18.01 -2.24 -11.40
CA ARG A 302 19.30 -2.89 -11.71
C ARG A 302 20.43 -1.86 -11.76
N HIS A 303 20.23 -0.70 -12.38
CA HIS A 303 21.21 0.39 -12.36
C HIS A 303 21.54 0.84 -10.94
N PHE A 304 20.55 0.90 -10.05
CA PHE A 304 20.78 1.22 -8.64
C PHE A 304 21.55 0.12 -7.89
N ILE A 305 21.22 -1.15 -8.13
CA ILE A 305 21.94 -2.30 -7.54
C ILE A 305 23.39 -2.34 -8.02
N ASP A 306 23.67 -2.02 -9.28
CA ASP A 306 25.03 -1.96 -9.80
C ASP A 306 25.82 -0.80 -9.15
N LEU A 307 25.19 0.35 -8.95
CA LEU A 307 25.77 1.46 -8.18
C LEU A 307 26.07 1.03 -6.73
N LEU A 308 25.16 0.31 -6.09
CA LEU A 308 25.35 -0.25 -4.73
C LEU A 308 26.58 -1.15 -4.66
N LYS A 309 26.73 -2.09 -5.61
CA LYS A 309 27.88 -3.02 -5.68
C LYS A 309 29.20 -2.26 -5.79
N VAL A 310 29.27 -1.27 -6.70
CA VAL A 310 30.47 -0.45 -6.87
C VAL A 310 30.76 0.38 -5.62
N SER A 311 29.74 1.07 -5.07
CA SER A 311 29.86 1.86 -3.84
C SER A 311 30.41 1.05 -2.66
N ASN A 312 29.88 -0.16 -2.44
CA ASN A 312 30.34 -1.06 -1.39
C ASN A 312 31.80 -1.48 -1.60
N SER A 313 32.19 -1.78 -2.85
CA SER A 313 33.56 -2.19 -3.17
C SER A 313 34.59 -1.06 -2.95
N SER A 314 34.17 0.20 -3.10
CA SER A 314 35.01 1.40 -3.00
C SER A 314 34.98 2.07 -1.62
N ASN A 315 34.17 1.56 -0.68
CA ASN A 315 33.96 2.17 0.62
C ASN A 315 35.25 2.31 1.45
N GLY A 316 36.12 1.29 1.43
CA GLY A 316 37.38 1.32 2.17
C GLY A 316 38.31 2.43 1.68
N GLU A 317 38.47 2.52 0.36
CA GLU A 317 39.32 3.51 -0.31
C GLU A 317 38.77 4.93 -0.12
N PHE A 318 37.45 5.12 -0.23
CA PHE A 318 36.84 6.42 0.01
C PHE A 318 36.96 6.84 1.49
N SER A 319 36.69 5.93 2.43
CA SER A 319 36.82 6.18 3.87
C SER A 319 38.25 6.57 4.25
N MET A 320 39.26 6.00 3.60
CA MET A 320 40.65 6.40 3.77
C MET A 320 40.87 7.86 3.36
N ILE A 321 40.40 8.27 2.17
CA ILE A 321 40.48 9.67 1.73
C ILE A 321 39.78 10.60 2.72
N TYR A 322 38.56 10.25 3.12
CA TYR A 322 37.78 11.05 4.07
C TYR A 322 38.53 11.24 5.39
N ARG A 323 39.07 10.16 5.97
CA ARG A 323 39.86 10.20 7.22
C ARG A 323 41.14 11.02 7.08
N LEU A 324 41.84 10.91 5.94
CA LEU A 324 43.03 11.72 5.65
C LEU A 324 42.69 13.22 5.59
N ILE A 325 41.63 13.58 4.87
CA ILE A 325 41.17 14.98 4.77
C ILE A 325 40.76 15.50 6.15
N HIS A 326 39.97 14.72 6.89
CA HIS A 326 39.50 15.09 8.22
C HIS A 326 40.67 15.32 9.19
N SER A 327 41.65 14.43 9.18
CA SER A 327 42.85 14.53 10.01
C SER A 327 43.69 15.76 9.66
N ARG A 328 43.93 16.00 8.36
CA ARG A 328 44.70 17.17 7.89
C ARG A 328 43.96 18.48 8.14
N ALA A 329 42.63 18.49 8.06
CA ALA A 329 41.80 19.64 8.41
C ALA A 329 41.81 19.94 9.92
N ASN A 330 41.93 18.91 10.76
CA ASN A 330 41.85 19.01 12.23
C ASN A 330 43.16 18.57 12.92
N SER A 331 44.31 18.97 12.38
CA SER A 331 45.63 18.48 12.78
C SER A 331 45.98 18.67 14.27
N VAL A 332 45.37 19.65 14.92
CA VAL A 332 45.59 19.99 16.34
C VAL A 332 44.94 18.95 17.27
N GLN A 333 43.88 18.26 16.81
CA GLN A 333 43.15 17.25 17.59
C GLN A 333 43.73 15.84 17.40
N MET A 334 44.78 15.69 16.60
CA MET A 334 45.42 14.41 16.37
C MET A 334 46.17 13.93 17.62
N ASN A 335 46.04 12.64 17.92
CA ASN A 335 46.93 11.96 18.85
C ASN A 335 48.32 11.84 18.21
N ARG A 336 49.35 12.29 18.94
CA ARG A 336 50.75 12.26 18.49
C ARG A 336 51.59 11.54 19.53
N GLU A 337 52.43 10.64 19.07
CA GLU A 337 53.37 9.89 19.88
C GLU A 337 54.73 10.60 19.89
N VAL A 338 55.17 11.08 18.71
CA VAL A 338 56.57 11.46 18.49
C VAL A 338 56.77 12.91 18.04
N THR A 339 55.71 13.62 17.62
CA THR A 339 55.77 15.01 17.13
C THR A 339 54.90 15.99 17.92
N ASN A 340 54.76 15.78 19.24
CA ASN A 340 53.85 16.56 20.10
C ASN A 340 54.03 18.10 20.02
N GLY A 341 55.23 18.61 19.74
CA GLY A 341 55.46 20.05 19.54
C GLY A 341 55.28 20.59 18.13
N PHE A 342 54.84 19.75 17.19
CA PHE A 342 54.58 20.11 15.80
C PHE A 342 53.09 19.91 15.48
N LEU A 343 52.22 20.65 16.17
CA LEU A 343 50.76 20.49 16.12
C LEU A 343 50.14 20.78 14.74
N ASN A 344 50.80 21.65 13.96
CA ASN A 344 50.45 21.94 12.56
C ASN A 344 51.26 21.08 11.56
N GLY A 345 51.96 20.06 12.06
CA GLY A 345 52.76 19.14 11.25
C GLY A 345 53.91 19.85 10.53
N VAL A 346 54.01 19.64 9.22
CA VAL A 346 55.04 20.23 8.35
C VAL A 346 55.22 21.74 8.55
N THR A 347 54.14 22.50 8.73
CA THR A 347 54.24 23.96 8.94
C THR A 347 55.07 24.33 10.18
N ASP A 348 54.91 23.60 11.28
CA ASP A 348 55.69 23.87 12.50
C ASP A 348 57.11 23.34 12.37
N PHE A 349 57.28 22.21 11.66
CA PHE A 349 58.58 21.64 11.34
C PHE A 349 59.41 22.58 10.45
N ASP A 350 58.78 23.23 9.48
CA ASP A 350 59.42 24.22 8.59
C ASP A 350 59.95 25.43 9.33
N ARG A 351 59.29 25.80 10.42
CA ARG A 351 59.70 26.92 11.23
C ARG A 351 60.83 26.57 12.19
N LEU A 352 61.13 25.29 12.44
CA LEU A 352 62.22 24.87 13.33
C LEU A 352 63.56 25.49 12.95
N LEU A 353 63.91 25.45 11.65
CA LEU A 353 65.14 26.08 11.16
C LEU A 353 65.13 27.60 11.37
N LYS A 354 63.98 28.24 11.11
CA LYS A 354 63.82 29.69 11.28
C LYS A 354 63.95 30.10 12.74
N ASP A 355 63.38 29.32 13.66
CA ASP A 355 63.48 29.54 15.11
C ASP A 355 64.93 29.41 15.60
N LEU A 356 65.67 28.42 15.09
CA LEU A 356 67.09 28.23 15.41
C LEU A 356 67.98 29.36 14.88
N GLN A 357 67.57 30.01 13.78
CA GLN A 357 68.26 31.13 13.16
C GLN A 357 67.80 32.50 13.69
N ASP A 358 66.80 32.54 14.59
CA ASP A 358 66.31 33.79 15.16
C ASP A 358 67.42 34.48 15.99
N PRO A 359 67.81 35.73 15.66
CA PRO A 359 68.80 36.48 16.43
C PRO A 359 68.44 36.62 17.92
N SER A 360 67.16 36.65 18.25
CA SER A 360 66.66 36.74 19.63
C SER A 360 66.97 35.47 20.42
N PHE A 361 66.89 34.31 19.78
CA PHE A 361 67.28 33.03 20.37
C PHE A 361 68.80 32.95 20.58
N ALA A 362 69.57 33.41 19.60
CA ALA A 362 71.03 33.51 19.72
C ALA A 362 71.47 34.46 20.85
N LYS A 363 70.78 35.58 21.05
CA LYS A 363 70.99 36.50 22.18
C LYS A 363 70.69 35.84 23.53
N MET A 364 69.68 34.97 23.59
CA MET A 364 69.25 34.31 24.82
C MET A 364 70.18 33.16 25.23
N VAL A 365 70.62 32.33 24.28
CA VAL A 365 71.33 31.06 24.56
C VAL A 365 72.84 31.16 24.28
N GLY A 366 73.25 32.11 23.44
CA GLY A 366 74.63 32.33 22.99
C GLY A 366 74.93 31.67 21.65
N GLU A 367 75.50 32.43 20.71
CA GLU A 367 75.75 32.04 19.32
C GLU A 367 76.48 30.70 19.16
N LYS A 368 77.54 30.45 19.95
CA LYS A 368 78.30 29.19 19.91
C LYS A 368 77.43 27.97 20.25
N LYS A 369 76.47 28.12 21.17
CA LYS A 369 75.56 27.03 21.56
C LYS A 369 74.49 26.80 20.50
N VAL A 370 73.95 27.87 19.92
CA VAL A 370 73.01 27.77 18.79
C VAL A 370 73.66 27.08 17.59
N LYS A 371 74.92 27.41 17.26
CA LYS A 371 75.65 26.72 16.20
C LYS A 371 75.79 25.22 16.45
N LYS A 372 76.19 24.82 17.68
CA LYS A 372 76.25 23.40 18.06
C LYS A 372 74.88 22.71 17.97
N LEU A 373 73.81 23.41 18.34
CA LEU A 373 72.45 22.89 18.26
C LEU A 373 72.01 22.71 16.80
N LEU A 374 72.33 23.66 15.92
CA LEU A 374 72.05 23.58 14.49
C LEU A 374 72.84 22.44 13.83
N ASP A 375 74.14 22.32 14.11
CA ASP A 375 74.98 21.22 13.64
C ASP A 375 74.45 19.88 14.14
N GLY A 376 74.00 19.85 15.40
CA GLY A 376 73.31 18.72 16.00
C GLY A 376 72.05 18.38 15.22
N LEU A 377 71.13 19.32 15.00
CA LEU A 377 69.81 19.11 14.38
C LEU A 377 69.83 18.86 12.86
N LYS A 378 71.00 18.99 12.23
CA LYS A 378 71.19 18.87 10.78
C LYS A 378 70.60 17.58 10.16
N PRO A 379 70.72 16.39 10.78
CA PRO A 379 70.10 15.16 10.27
C PRO A 379 68.58 15.25 10.14
N VAL A 380 67.88 15.72 11.18
CA VAL A 380 66.41 15.91 11.13
C VAL A 380 66.03 17.03 10.17
N LEU A 381 66.79 18.12 10.11
CA LEU A 381 66.54 19.18 9.14
C LEU A 381 66.73 18.72 7.69
N SER A 382 67.60 17.72 7.45
CA SER A 382 67.85 17.21 6.10
C SER A 382 66.67 16.46 5.47
N ILE A 383 65.76 15.89 6.29
CA ILE A 383 64.57 15.19 5.79
C ILE A 383 63.42 16.15 5.46
N GLN A 384 63.52 17.43 5.83
CA GLN A 384 62.49 18.44 5.61
C GLN A 384 62.09 18.55 4.14
N SER A 385 63.05 18.67 3.23
CA SER A 385 62.76 18.77 1.79
C SER A 385 61.96 17.58 1.24
N LYS A 386 62.15 16.38 1.80
CA LYS A 386 61.39 15.18 1.42
C LYS A 386 59.99 15.15 2.02
N ILE A 387 59.84 15.64 3.25
CA ILE A 387 58.53 15.81 3.88
C ILE A 387 57.72 16.88 3.13
N ASP A 388 58.34 17.98 2.71
CA ASP A 388 57.69 19.03 1.92
C ASP A 388 57.22 18.52 0.56
N GLU A 389 58.08 17.75 -0.13
CA GLU A 389 57.75 17.09 -1.39
C GLU A 389 56.51 16.18 -1.23
N LEU A 390 56.48 15.38 -0.17
CA LEU A 390 55.33 14.51 0.15
C LEU A 390 54.09 15.34 0.50
N ASN A 391 54.22 16.35 1.37
CA ASN A 391 53.12 17.21 1.77
C ASN A 391 52.46 17.91 0.58
N GLY A 392 53.28 18.34 -0.40
CA GLY A 392 52.79 18.89 -1.66
C GLY A 392 51.92 17.90 -2.46
N LYS A 393 52.31 16.62 -2.50
CA LYS A 393 51.51 15.56 -3.15
C LYS A 393 50.16 15.33 -2.46
N PHE A 394 50.07 15.55 -1.15
CA PHE A 394 48.83 15.48 -0.37
C PHE A 394 48.11 16.83 -0.23
N GLY A 395 48.50 17.86 -0.99
CA GLY A 395 47.94 19.21 -0.89
C GLY A 395 46.42 19.28 -1.18
N LEU A 396 45.91 18.39 -2.02
CA LEU A 396 44.47 18.27 -2.34
C LEU A 396 43.62 17.76 -1.17
N PHE A 397 44.25 17.16 -0.16
CA PHE A 397 43.57 16.69 1.05
C PHE A 397 43.61 17.79 2.12
N SER A 398 42.93 18.90 1.83
CA SER A 398 42.90 20.10 2.66
C SER A 398 41.50 20.35 3.24
N LYS A 399 41.38 21.42 4.04
CA LYS A 399 40.09 21.91 4.56
C LYS A 399 39.07 22.19 3.46
N ASP A 400 39.52 22.62 2.28
CA ASP A 400 38.64 22.99 1.17
C ASP A 400 37.90 21.77 0.60
N SER A 401 38.51 20.59 0.67
CA SER A 401 37.92 19.33 0.21
C SER A 401 37.01 18.66 1.25
N PHE A 402 36.98 19.17 2.49
CA PHE A 402 36.29 18.50 3.60
C PHE A 402 34.77 18.45 3.41
N LEU A 403 34.15 19.54 2.95
CA LEU A 403 32.69 19.58 2.78
C LEU A 403 32.23 18.61 1.69
N SER A 404 32.82 18.70 0.50
CA SER A 404 32.45 17.83 -0.63
C SER A 404 32.67 16.34 -0.33
N THR A 405 33.74 16.00 0.39
CA THR A 405 33.98 14.60 0.79
C THR A 405 33.04 14.13 1.89
N SER A 406 32.60 15.02 2.78
CA SER A 406 31.55 14.70 3.76
C SER A 406 30.20 14.42 3.08
N GLU A 407 29.84 15.19 2.05
CA GLU A 407 28.61 14.96 1.27
C GLU A 407 28.63 13.60 0.57
N VAL A 408 29.75 13.24 -0.06
CA VAL A 408 29.90 11.92 -0.69
C VAL A 408 29.91 10.79 0.35
N GLN A 409 30.51 10.99 1.53
CA GLN A 409 30.45 10.03 2.62
C GLN A 409 29.00 9.80 3.09
N MET A 410 28.22 10.88 3.26
CA MET A 410 26.81 10.77 3.62
C MET A 410 26.00 10.02 2.56
N LEU A 411 26.27 10.30 1.28
CA LEU A 411 25.65 9.56 0.18
C LEU A 411 25.99 8.07 0.23
N GLN A 412 27.27 7.71 0.44
CA GLN A 412 27.69 6.31 0.56
C GLN A 412 27.02 5.60 1.74
N VAL A 413 26.93 6.26 2.90
CA VAL A 413 26.23 5.72 4.08
C VAL A 413 24.74 5.52 3.79
N GLY A 414 24.10 6.49 3.13
CA GLY A 414 22.69 6.39 2.72
C GLY A 414 22.45 5.23 1.76
N ILE A 415 23.32 5.08 0.76
CA ILE A 415 23.31 3.97 -0.19
C ILE A 415 23.51 2.62 0.53
N GLN A 416 24.50 2.50 1.42
CA GLN A 416 24.79 1.28 2.19
C GLN A 416 23.66 0.88 3.14
N GLY A 417 22.88 1.84 3.63
CA GLY A 417 21.69 1.57 4.44
C GLY A 417 20.59 0.85 3.66
N MET A 418 20.63 0.85 2.34
CA MET A 418 19.63 0.19 1.50
C MET A 418 19.98 -1.29 1.31
N SER A 419 19.05 -2.17 1.69
CA SER A 419 19.18 -3.62 1.57
C SER A 419 18.33 -4.17 0.43
N ILE A 420 18.58 -3.69 -0.81
CA ILE A 420 17.86 -4.15 -2.00
C ILE A 420 18.76 -5.10 -2.80
N THR A 421 18.19 -6.23 -3.21
CA THR A 421 18.86 -7.26 -4.00
C THR A 421 18.10 -7.56 -5.30
N ASP A 422 18.76 -8.23 -6.23
CA ASP A 422 18.11 -8.70 -7.47
C ASP A 422 16.91 -9.62 -7.18
N LYS A 423 16.95 -10.36 -6.05
CA LYS A 423 15.84 -11.23 -5.60
C LYS A 423 14.62 -10.44 -5.16
N ASP A 424 14.81 -9.28 -4.54
CA ASP A 424 13.68 -8.43 -4.11
C ASP A 424 12.93 -7.87 -5.32
N VAL A 425 13.66 -7.51 -6.37
CA VAL A 425 13.08 -7.09 -7.66
C VAL A 425 12.32 -8.24 -8.31
N GLU A 426 12.92 -9.42 -8.36
CA GLU A 426 12.27 -10.61 -8.92
C GLU A 426 11.00 -10.99 -8.13
N ALA A 427 11.03 -10.90 -6.80
CA ALA A 427 9.86 -11.14 -5.96
C ALA A 427 8.71 -10.18 -6.27
N VAL A 428 9.00 -8.88 -6.43
CA VAL A 428 7.98 -7.88 -6.84
C VAL A 428 7.43 -8.19 -8.22
N LEU A 429 8.31 -8.48 -9.20
CA LEU A 429 7.90 -8.80 -10.57
C LEU A 429 7.04 -10.06 -10.63
N ASN A 430 7.38 -11.09 -9.86
CA ASN A 430 6.58 -12.30 -9.73
C ASN A 430 5.25 -12.03 -9.00
N ALA A 431 5.24 -11.13 -8.02
CA ALA A 431 4.03 -10.73 -7.31
C ALA A 431 3.05 -9.91 -8.16
N ILE A 432 3.51 -9.23 -9.21
CA ILE A 432 2.61 -8.57 -10.18
C ILE A 432 2.31 -9.46 -11.39
N ASN A 433 3.18 -10.42 -11.72
CA ASN A 433 2.93 -11.37 -12.79
C ASN A 433 1.80 -12.31 -12.38
N ILE A 434 0.75 -12.37 -13.19
CA ILE A 434 -0.32 -13.35 -13.03
C ILE A 434 -0.04 -14.48 -14.02
N PRO A 435 0.03 -15.73 -13.56
CA PRO A 435 0.17 -16.88 -14.45
C PRO A 435 -0.97 -16.88 -15.49
N ASP A 436 -0.65 -17.08 -16.77
CA ASP A 436 -1.63 -17.13 -17.88
C ASP A 436 -2.69 -18.25 -17.67
N ASP A 437 -2.36 -19.19 -16.78
CA ASP A 437 -3.07 -20.36 -16.28
C ASP A 437 -3.99 -20.10 -15.08
N ILE A 438 -4.25 -18.84 -14.69
CA ILE A 438 -5.58 -18.50 -14.12
C ILE A 438 -6.59 -18.68 -15.25
N ASP A 439 -6.86 -19.96 -15.50
CA ASP A 439 -7.55 -20.50 -16.65
C ASP A 439 -8.89 -19.78 -16.77
N SER A 440 -9.04 -19.10 -17.90
CA SER A 440 -10.24 -18.35 -18.27
C SER A 440 -11.53 -19.12 -18.01
N LYS A 441 -11.50 -20.46 -17.95
CA LYS A 441 -12.68 -21.29 -17.70
C LYS A 441 -13.09 -21.34 -16.22
N ILE A 442 -12.18 -21.60 -15.28
CA ILE A 442 -12.54 -21.72 -13.85
C ILE A 442 -12.90 -20.34 -13.29
N TYR A 443 -12.10 -19.33 -13.64
CA TYR A 443 -12.35 -17.95 -13.26
C TYR A 443 -13.71 -17.46 -13.79
N LYS A 444 -13.98 -17.70 -15.08
CA LYS A 444 -15.26 -17.33 -15.69
C LYS A 444 -16.41 -18.12 -15.08
N ALA A 445 -16.29 -19.42 -14.87
CA ALA A 445 -17.33 -20.23 -14.25
C ALA A 445 -17.67 -19.73 -12.83
N ALA A 446 -16.66 -19.37 -12.03
CA ALA A 446 -16.88 -18.81 -10.70
C ALA A 446 -17.59 -17.45 -10.76
N LYS A 447 -17.20 -16.58 -11.69
CA LYS A 447 -17.85 -15.29 -11.93
C LYS A 447 -19.30 -15.48 -12.37
N ASP A 448 -19.54 -16.35 -13.34
CA ASP A 448 -20.87 -16.67 -13.88
C ASP A 448 -21.78 -17.23 -12.77
N VAL A 449 -21.28 -18.10 -11.88
CA VAL A 449 -22.05 -18.62 -10.73
C VAL A 449 -22.41 -17.53 -9.73
N ILE A 450 -21.49 -16.60 -9.42
CA ILE A 450 -21.76 -15.48 -8.52
C ILE A 450 -22.82 -14.55 -9.12
N GLU A 451 -22.69 -14.20 -10.40
CA GLU A 451 -23.65 -13.36 -11.10
C GLU A 451 -25.03 -14.05 -11.17
N ALA A 452 -25.07 -15.35 -11.49
CA ALA A 452 -26.30 -16.13 -11.51
C ALA A 452 -26.98 -16.19 -10.13
N ALA A 453 -26.21 -16.40 -9.06
CA ALA A 453 -26.72 -16.42 -7.69
C ALA A 453 -27.33 -15.08 -7.27
N GLU A 454 -26.71 -13.95 -7.65
CA GLU A 454 -27.26 -12.61 -7.40
C GLU A 454 -28.56 -12.35 -8.15
N ILE A 455 -28.59 -12.70 -9.44
CA ILE A 455 -29.79 -12.54 -10.28
C ILE A 455 -30.93 -13.39 -9.71
N PHE A 456 -30.64 -14.64 -9.38
CA PHE A 456 -31.61 -15.56 -8.78
C PHE A 456 -32.13 -15.04 -7.43
N THR A 457 -31.26 -14.49 -6.58
CA THR A 457 -31.66 -13.90 -5.29
C THR A 457 -32.61 -12.72 -5.48
N LYS A 458 -32.27 -11.76 -6.34
CA LYS A 458 -33.14 -10.60 -6.64
C LYS A 458 -34.51 -11.03 -7.18
N MET A 459 -34.52 -12.09 -7.99
CA MET A 459 -35.75 -12.67 -8.51
C MET A 459 -36.60 -13.29 -7.39
N VAL A 460 -36.01 -14.09 -6.50
CA VAL A 460 -36.71 -14.69 -5.36
C VAL A 460 -37.28 -13.62 -4.43
N GLU A 461 -36.52 -12.57 -4.11
CA GLU A 461 -36.98 -11.43 -3.32
C GLU A 461 -38.21 -10.76 -3.95
N SER A 462 -38.22 -10.63 -5.28
CA SER A 462 -39.33 -10.02 -6.02
C SER A 462 -40.58 -10.88 -5.99
N VAL A 463 -40.43 -12.19 -6.21
CA VAL A 463 -41.55 -13.16 -6.11
C VAL A 463 -42.10 -13.19 -4.68
N ARG A 464 -41.24 -13.09 -3.67
CA ARG A 464 -41.67 -13.02 -2.26
C ARG A 464 -42.45 -11.74 -1.97
N LYS A 465 -41.95 -10.57 -2.36
CA LYS A 465 -42.67 -9.29 -2.20
C LYS A 465 -44.04 -9.33 -2.87
N TRP A 466 -44.12 -9.92 -4.06
CA TRP A 466 -45.39 -10.15 -4.74
C TRP A 466 -46.34 -11.05 -3.95
N ALA A 467 -45.85 -12.19 -3.45
CA ALA A 467 -46.63 -13.11 -2.62
C ALA A 467 -47.14 -12.46 -1.32
N GLU A 468 -46.32 -11.65 -0.68
CA GLU A 468 -46.67 -10.92 0.54
C GLU A 468 -47.74 -9.86 0.31
N HIS A 469 -47.68 -9.16 -0.82
CA HIS A 469 -48.69 -8.17 -1.18
C HIS A 469 -50.02 -8.83 -1.53
N LEU A 470 -50.00 -10.01 -2.18
CA LEU A 470 -51.20 -10.79 -2.49
C LEU A 470 -51.98 -11.25 -1.26
N VAL A 471 -51.30 -11.71 -0.21
CA VAL A 471 -51.93 -12.06 1.07
C VAL A 471 -52.04 -10.86 2.03
N GLY A 472 -51.61 -9.69 1.56
CA GLY A 472 -51.50 -8.49 2.35
C GLY A 472 -52.86 -7.98 2.80
N LYS A 473 -52.88 -7.30 3.95
CA LYS A 473 -54.09 -6.67 4.47
C LYS A 473 -54.67 -5.65 3.49
N GLU A 474 -53.82 -4.93 2.76
CA GLU A 474 -54.25 -3.88 1.83
C GLU A 474 -55.15 -4.41 0.71
N LEU A 475 -54.73 -5.44 -0.02
CA LEU A 475 -55.55 -6.05 -1.07
C LEU A 475 -56.80 -6.72 -0.49
N GLY A 476 -56.66 -7.43 0.65
CA GLY A 476 -57.77 -8.10 1.31
C GLY A 476 -58.82 -7.14 1.88
N GLU A 477 -58.42 -5.99 2.43
CA GLU A 477 -59.31 -4.94 2.93
C GLU A 477 -59.97 -4.18 1.78
N ALA A 478 -59.23 -3.87 0.71
CA ALA A 478 -59.78 -3.24 -0.49
C ALA A 478 -60.84 -4.14 -1.16
N PHE A 479 -60.56 -5.45 -1.27
CA PHE A 479 -61.52 -6.46 -1.74
C PHE A 479 -62.78 -6.48 -0.86
N LYS A 480 -62.65 -6.63 0.47
CA LYS A 480 -63.80 -6.68 1.39
C LYS A 480 -64.63 -5.40 1.38
N ALA A 481 -63.98 -4.24 1.28
CA ALA A 481 -64.65 -2.95 1.20
C ALA A 481 -65.46 -2.83 -0.11
N PHE A 482 -64.84 -3.17 -1.24
CA PHE A 482 -65.51 -3.18 -2.54
C PHE A 482 -66.68 -4.17 -2.59
N ASP A 483 -66.46 -5.42 -2.14
CA ASP A 483 -67.48 -6.46 -2.15
C ASP A 483 -68.71 -6.09 -1.30
N LYS A 484 -68.49 -5.44 -0.16
CA LYS A 484 -69.55 -4.91 0.69
C LYS A 484 -70.35 -3.79 0.02
N GLU A 485 -69.68 -2.91 -0.73
CA GLU A 485 -70.32 -1.76 -1.38
C GLU A 485 -71.12 -2.13 -2.65
N LEU A 486 -70.86 -3.30 -3.26
CA LEU A 486 -71.73 -3.87 -4.29
C LEU A 486 -73.17 -4.10 -3.78
N ASN A 487 -73.34 -4.44 -2.49
CA ASN A 487 -74.62 -4.44 -1.74
C ASN A 487 -75.85 -5.09 -2.43
N PHE A 488 -75.66 -6.07 -3.32
CA PHE A 488 -76.75 -6.89 -3.86
C PHE A 488 -77.36 -7.75 -2.76
N LYS A 489 -78.69 -7.81 -2.68
CA LYS A 489 -79.38 -8.52 -1.59
C LYS A 489 -79.29 -10.04 -1.71
N ASP A 490 -79.40 -10.56 -2.93
CA ASP A 490 -79.18 -11.97 -3.25
C ASP A 490 -78.56 -12.12 -4.65
N ARG A 491 -77.24 -12.33 -4.69
CA ARG A 491 -76.46 -12.50 -5.93
C ARG A 491 -76.86 -13.73 -6.75
N LYS A 492 -77.65 -14.65 -6.20
CA LYS A 492 -78.15 -15.85 -6.89
C LYS A 492 -79.51 -15.62 -7.54
N ASN A 493 -80.27 -14.61 -7.10
CA ASN A 493 -81.54 -14.23 -7.71
C ASN A 493 -81.31 -13.29 -8.89
N VAL A 494 -81.37 -13.85 -10.11
CA VAL A 494 -81.07 -13.13 -11.36
C VAL A 494 -82.00 -11.94 -11.59
N ASP A 495 -83.31 -12.15 -11.46
CA ASP A 495 -84.30 -11.10 -11.77
C ASP A 495 -84.21 -9.95 -10.76
N GLN A 496 -84.00 -10.28 -9.50
CA GLN A 496 -83.77 -9.30 -8.45
C GLN A 496 -82.45 -8.54 -8.67
N SER A 497 -81.37 -9.24 -8.95
CA SER A 497 -80.06 -8.61 -9.14
C SER A 497 -80.04 -7.69 -10.36
N LYS A 498 -80.70 -8.07 -11.46
CA LYS A 498 -80.88 -7.21 -12.64
C LYS A 498 -81.59 -5.89 -12.29
N ALA A 499 -82.65 -5.97 -11.49
CA ALA A 499 -83.39 -4.78 -11.04
C ALA A 499 -82.56 -3.90 -10.08
N GLU A 500 -81.59 -4.47 -9.37
CA GLU A 500 -80.71 -3.77 -8.42
C GLU A 500 -79.53 -3.04 -9.11
N ILE A 501 -79.13 -3.42 -10.32
CA ILE A 501 -77.97 -2.85 -11.04
C ILE A 501 -77.97 -1.30 -11.05
N PRO A 502 -79.05 -0.60 -11.46
CA PRO A 502 -79.00 0.86 -11.54
C PRO A 502 -78.75 1.54 -10.19
N ALA A 503 -79.36 1.01 -9.11
CA ALA A 503 -79.19 1.55 -7.77
C ALA A 503 -77.80 1.25 -7.20
N VAL A 504 -77.25 0.06 -7.48
CA VAL A 504 -75.89 -0.31 -7.09
C VAL A 504 -74.85 0.58 -7.80
N MET A 505 -75.00 0.79 -9.11
CA MET A 505 -74.06 1.63 -9.87
C MET A 505 -74.09 3.09 -9.42
N GLU A 506 -75.26 3.63 -9.09
CA GLU A 506 -75.37 4.98 -8.54
C GLU A 506 -74.68 5.08 -7.17
N ASN A 507 -74.89 4.09 -6.29
CA ASN A 507 -74.21 4.04 -4.98
C ASN A 507 -72.68 3.97 -5.11
N LEU A 508 -72.15 3.32 -6.15
CA LEU A 508 -70.72 3.20 -6.39
C LEU A 508 -70.08 4.47 -6.98
N LYS A 509 -70.85 5.44 -7.52
CA LYS A 509 -70.30 6.69 -8.09
C LYS A 509 -69.59 7.56 -7.06
N ASP A 510 -70.14 7.61 -5.85
CA ASP A 510 -69.61 8.45 -4.78
C ASP A 510 -68.59 7.70 -3.90
N LYS A 511 -68.12 6.52 -4.35
CA LYS A 511 -67.24 5.64 -3.57
C LYS A 511 -65.91 5.43 -4.25
N ASP A 512 -64.84 5.56 -3.46
CA ASP A 512 -63.48 5.28 -3.91
C ASP A 512 -63.13 3.79 -3.95
N SER A 513 -64.03 2.87 -3.59
CA SER A 513 -63.71 1.45 -3.42
C SER A 513 -63.26 0.76 -4.71
N ILE A 514 -63.89 1.07 -5.85
CA ILE A 514 -63.46 0.57 -7.17
C ILE A 514 -62.01 1.00 -7.45
N LYS A 515 -61.71 2.28 -7.21
CA LYS A 515 -60.38 2.85 -7.44
C LYS A 515 -59.35 2.22 -6.49
N LYS A 516 -59.64 2.16 -5.19
CA LYS A 516 -58.75 1.53 -4.19
C LYS A 516 -58.47 0.07 -4.50
N PHE A 517 -59.48 -0.69 -4.93
CA PHE A 517 -59.28 -2.08 -5.29
C PHE A 517 -58.48 -2.24 -6.59
N GLN A 518 -58.72 -1.38 -7.60
CA GLN A 518 -57.90 -1.32 -8.81
C GLN A 518 -56.46 -0.93 -8.54
N ASP A 519 -56.23 0.06 -7.67
CA ASP A 519 -54.90 0.53 -7.29
C ASP A 519 -54.14 -0.60 -6.57
N ALA A 520 -54.79 -1.33 -5.65
CA ALA A 520 -54.20 -2.49 -4.97
C ALA A 520 -53.89 -3.64 -5.95
N LEU A 521 -54.78 -3.96 -6.89
CA LEU A 521 -54.52 -4.97 -7.94
C LEU A 521 -53.40 -4.54 -8.87
N THR A 522 -53.31 -3.25 -9.21
CA THR A 522 -52.26 -2.69 -10.07
C THR A 522 -50.90 -2.71 -9.37
N ALA A 523 -50.85 -2.36 -8.08
CA ALA A 523 -49.66 -2.47 -7.24
C ALA A 523 -49.20 -3.94 -7.14
N THR A 524 -50.14 -4.87 -7.02
CA THR A 524 -49.84 -6.31 -7.06
C THR A 524 -49.24 -6.72 -8.41
N GLN A 525 -49.81 -6.26 -9.53
CA GLN A 525 -49.33 -6.61 -10.87
C GLN A 525 -47.97 -5.98 -11.20
N SER A 526 -47.71 -4.75 -10.76
CA SER A 526 -46.45 -4.04 -11.04
C SER A 526 -45.24 -4.70 -10.36
N LEU A 527 -45.43 -5.28 -9.18
CA LEU A 527 -44.39 -6.05 -8.47
C LEU A 527 -43.92 -7.30 -9.25
N LEU A 528 -44.77 -7.86 -10.11
CA LEU A 528 -44.41 -8.98 -10.98
C LEU A 528 -43.66 -8.52 -12.25
N ASN A 529 -43.97 -7.32 -12.75
CA ASN A 529 -43.42 -6.77 -14.00
C ASN A 529 -42.15 -5.94 -13.82
N GLY A 530 -41.78 -5.58 -12.58
CA GLY A 530 -40.63 -4.71 -12.29
C GLY A 530 -39.24 -5.32 -12.57
N TYR A 531 -39.17 -6.58 -13.00
CA TYR A 531 -37.91 -7.32 -13.26
C TYR A 531 -37.95 -8.20 -14.53
N THR A 532 -38.95 -8.04 -15.40
CA THR A 532 -38.85 -8.42 -16.82
C THR A 532 -38.25 -7.26 -17.60
#